data_AF-A0A858Q4J3-F1
#
_entry.id   AF-A0A858Q4J3-F1
#
_cell.length_a   1.000
_cell.length_b   1.000
_cell.length_c   1.000
_cell.angle_alpha   90.00
_cell.angle_beta   90.00
_cell.angle_gamma   90.00
#
_symmetry.space_group_name_H-M   'P 1'
#
loop_
_entity.id
_entity.type
_entity.pdbx_description
1 polymer ?
#
loop_
_entity_poly.entity_id
_entity_poly.type
_entity_poly.pdbx_seq_one_letter_code
_entity_poly.pdbx_strand_id
1 'polypeptide(L)'
;MTVSHDFISALPWKGLAKGLSILLVSAAFLAGCGEQANTGAALNETEQKYEKEVTLSGTVSDQKGPVTKGRILATDEKGNIISSATLENTNRYSLVIPAGTLLPILLQVHTEAEPQTGKPLTLAVAEATMTNYNINPLTTAIAEKAKSMGGYTRKNLMAAAVLSTSVPDEDKTSSGFRGDPTKNYGGWH
;
A
#
# COMPACT_ATOMS: atom_id res chain seq x y z
N MET A 1 -23.57 -59.39 -6.18
CA MET A 1 -24.85 -58.95 -6.75
C MET A 1 -24.61 -57.66 -7.51
N THR A 2 -24.65 -57.78 -8.82
CA THR A 2 -24.69 -56.74 -9.85
C THR A 2 -25.93 -55.87 -9.68
N VAL A 3 -25.82 -54.55 -9.84
CA VAL A 3 -26.71 -53.69 -10.65
C VAL A 3 -25.96 -52.38 -10.95
N SER A 4 -25.50 -52.22 -12.19
CA SER A 4 -25.26 -50.93 -12.85
C SER A 4 -26.60 -50.25 -13.09
N HIS A 5 -26.68 -48.92 -13.09
CA HIS A 5 -27.60 -48.18 -13.97
C HIS A 5 -27.02 -46.80 -14.27
N ASP A 6 -26.66 -46.63 -15.55
CA ASP A 6 -26.42 -45.37 -16.24
C ASP A 6 -27.68 -44.50 -16.25
N PHE A 7 -27.51 -43.19 -16.05
CA PHE A 7 -28.52 -42.19 -16.43
C PHE A 7 -27.94 -41.23 -17.49
N ILE A 8 -28.26 -41.59 -18.73
CA ILE A 8 -28.70 -40.77 -19.88
C ILE A 8 -29.42 -39.50 -19.38
N SER A 9 -29.33 -38.27 -19.93
CA SER A 9 -29.20 -37.79 -21.31
C SER A 9 -28.89 -36.29 -21.32
N ALA A 10 -28.19 -35.88 -22.38
CA ALA A 10 -28.03 -34.51 -22.84
C ALA A 10 -29.36 -33.80 -23.21
N LEU A 11 -29.43 -32.50 -22.94
CA LEU A 11 -30.46 -31.58 -23.41
C LEU A 11 -29.90 -30.71 -24.55
N PRO A 12 -30.42 -30.80 -25.79
CA PRO A 12 -30.17 -29.80 -26.82
C PRO A 12 -31.29 -28.73 -26.81
N TRP A 13 -30.94 -27.51 -26.44
CA TRP A 13 -31.81 -26.34 -26.57
C TRP A 13 -31.80 -25.88 -28.03
N LYS A 14 -32.94 -25.97 -28.74
CA LYS A 14 -33.15 -25.40 -30.08
C LYS A 14 -34.21 -24.30 -30.04
N GLY A 15 -33.96 -23.24 -30.81
CA GLY A 15 -34.88 -22.14 -31.17
C GLY A 15 -34.07 -20.86 -31.35
N LEU A 16 -33.71 -20.34 -32.54
CA LEU A 16 -34.35 -20.18 -33.86
C LEU A 16 -35.44 -19.11 -33.86
N ALA A 17 -35.07 -17.86 -34.17
CA ALA A 17 -35.92 -16.95 -34.94
C ALA A 17 -35.06 -15.84 -35.60
N LYS A 18 -35.02 -15.88 -36.92
CA LYS A 18 -34.51 -14.84 -37.82
C LYS A 18 -35.49 -13.67 -37.84
N GLY A 19 -34.98 -12.43 -37.89
CA GLY A 19 -35.79 -11.24 -38.14
C GLY A 19 -34.92 -10.10 -38.67
N LEU A 20 -34.67 -10.13 -39.98
CA LEU A 20 -34.07 -9.06 -40.77
C LEU A 20 -35.13 -7.99 -41.03
N SER A 21 -34.90 -6.74 -40.63
CA SER A 21 -35.65 -5.59 -41.15
C SER A 21 -34.75 -4.35 -41.14
N ILE A 22 -34.44 -3.91 -42.36
CA ILE A 22 -33.70 -2.70 -42.73
C ILE A 22 -34.69 -1.54 -42.75
N LEU A 23 -34.39 -0.44 -42.06
CA LEU A 23 -34.93 0.87 -42.43
C LEU A 23 -33.94 2.00 -42.13
N LEU A 24 -33.86 2.83 -43.17
CA LEU A 24 -33.00 3.94 -43.55
C LEU A 24 -33.12 5.19 -42.65
N VAL A 25 -32.10 6.07 -42.76
CA VAL A 25 -32.14 7.56 -42.68
C VAL A 25 -31.93 8.22 -41.31
N SER A 26 -30.73 8.77 -41.08
CA SER A 26 -30.43 10.22 -41.21
C SER A 26 -29.13 10.60 -40.49
N ALA A 27 -28.26 11.31 -41.21
CA ALA A 27 -27.09 11.96 -40.66
C ALA A 27 -27.49 13.19 -39.83
N ALA A 28 -26.90 13.31 -38.64
CA ALA A 28 -26.74 14.58 -37.95
C ALA A 28 -25.32 14.62 -37.37
N PHE A 29 -24.51 15.52 -37.93
CA PHE A 29 -23.24 15.94 -37.35
C PHE A 29 -23.51 16.57 -35.99
N LEU A 30 -23.17 15.87 -34.92
CA LEU A 30 -22.73 16.51 -33.69
C LEU A 30 -21.26 16.17 -33.55
N ALA A 31 -20.41 17.11 -34.00
CA ALA A 31 -19.07 17.26 -33.45
C ALA A 31 -19.23 17.66 -31.97
N GLY A 32 -19.59 16.68 -31.14
CA GLY A 32 -19.43 16.77 -29.70
C GLY A 32 -17.94 16.66 -29.44
N CYS A 33 -17.35 17.77 -29.02
CA CYS A 33 -16.00 17.87 -28.49
C CYS A 33 -15.90 16.87 -27.33
N GLY A 34 -15.51 15.64 -27.65
CA GLY A 34 -15.30 14.59 -26.69
C GLY A 34 -14.11 14.99 -25.85
N GLU A 35 -14.42 15.33 -24.59
CA GLU A 35 -13.53 15.40 -23.45
C GLU A 35 -12.19 14.72 -23.76
N GLN A 36 -11.16 15.55 -23.91
CA GLN A 36 -9.79 15.10 -24.06
C GLN A 36 -9.50 14.33 -22.78
N ALA A 37 -9.74 13.02 -22.82
CA ALA A 37 -9.28 12.10 -21.82
C ALA A 37 -7.79 12.38 -21.75
N ASN A 38 -7.39 13.05 -20.68
CA ASN A 38 -6.04 12.98 -20.20
C ASN A 38 -5.83 11.50 -19.89
N THR A 39 -5.51 10.71 -20.91
CA THR A 39 -4.49 9.68 -20.80
C THR A 39 -3.22 10.42 -20.41
N GLY A 40 -3.19 10.90 -19.16
CA GLY A 40 -1.97 11.00 -18.42
C GLY A 40 -1.37 9.63 -18.58
N ALA A 41 -0.26 9.57 -19.31
CA ALA A 41 0.49 8.35 -19.50
C ALA A 41 0.51 7.67 -18.13
N ALA A 42 -0.16 6.53 -18.03
CA ALA A 42 0.06 5.64 -16.93
C ALA A 42 1.57 5.39 -17.01
N LEU A 43 2.33 6.06 -16.13
CA LEU A 43 3.69 5.69 -15.89
C LEU A 43 3.55 4.23 -15.50
N ASN A 44 3.87 3.34 -16.43
CA ASN A 44 4.01 1.93 -16.15
C ASN A 44 5.14 1.91 -15.11
N GLU A 45 4.77 1.97 -13.82
CA GLU A 45 5.68 1.63 -12.75
C GLU A 45 5.98 0.17 -13.00
N THR A 46 7.11 -0.07 -13.66
CA THR A 46 7.61 -1.42 -13.89
C THR A 46 7.66 -2.07 -12.52
N GLU A 47 6.87 -3.14 -12.36
CA GLU A 47 6.78 -3.91 -11.13
C GLU A 47 8.19 -4.35 -10.75
N GLN A 48 8.76 -3.69 -9.73
CA GLN A 48 10.13 -3.95 -9.32
C GLN A 48 10.20 -5.30 -8.63
N LYS A 49 11.35 -5.95 -8.70
CA LYS A 49 11.60 -7.19 -7.98
C LYS A 49 13.02 -7.24 -7.47
N TYR A 50 13.25 -8.07 -6.46
CA TYR A 50 14.61 -8.42 -6.08
C TYR A 50 15.18 -9.44 -7.08
N GLU A 51 16.16 -9.04 -7.89
CA GLU A 51 16.79 -9.92 -8.89
C GLU A 51 17.62 -11.05 -8.28
N LYS A 52 18.07 -10.85 -7.04
CA LYS A 52 18.85 -11.81 -6.26
C LYS A 52 18.36 -11.79 -4.82
N GLU A 53 18.78 -12.78 -4.06
CA GLU A 53 18.57 -12.77 -2.62
C GLU A 53 19.21 -11.52 -2.00
N VAL A 54 18.48 -10.87 -1.09
CA VAL A 54 18.96 -9.71 -0.34
C VAL A 54 18.68 -9.89 1.14
N THR A 55 19.55 -9.33 1.97
CA THR A 55 19.31 -9.22 3.41
C THR A 55 18.83 -7.82 3.74
N LEU A 56 17.60 -7.70 4.22
CA LEU A 56 17.06 -6.47 4.79
C LEU A 56 17.39 -6.42 6.27
N SER A 57 17.79 -5.25 6.76
CA SER A 57 18.20 -5.07 8.16
C SER A 57 17.76 -3.72 8.69
N GLY A 58 17.80 -3.55 10.00
CA GLY A 58 17.56 -2.25 10.62
C GLY A 58 17.17 -2.38 12.08
N THR A 59 16.52 -1.35 12.61
CA THR A 59 16.06 -1.30 14.00
C THR A 59 14.54 -1.19 14.10
N VAL A 60 13.99 -1.61 15.24
CA VAL A 60 12.58 -1.48 15.58
C VAL A 60 12.42 -0.63 16.84
N SER A 61 11.51 0.33 16.79
CA SER A 61 11.13 1.17 17.93
C SER A 61 9.64 1.49 17.88
N ASP A 62 9.01 1.65 19.05
CA ASP A 62 7.65 2.17 19.19
C ASP A 62 7.67 3.56 19.86
N GLN A 63 6.52 4.05 20.32
CA GLN A 63 6.42 5.33 21.03
C GLN A 63 7.08 5.31 22.43
N LYS A 64 7.30 4.11 23.00
CA LYS A 64 7.89 3.90 24.33
C LYS A 64 9.41 3.69 24.25
N GLY A 65 9.93 3.31 23.10
CA GLY A 65 11.36 3.16 22.85
C GLY A 65 11.70 1.96 21.97
N PRO A 66 12.89 1.37 22.12
CA PRO A 66 13.30 0.18 21.37
C PRO A 66 12.40 -1.02 21.65
N VAL A 67 11.93 -1.69 20.60
CA VAL A 67 11.18 -2.95 20.71
C VAL A 67 12.19 -4.09 20.67
N THR A 68 12.29 -4.89 21.74
CA THR A 68 13.31 -5.95 21.87
C THR A 68 12.75 -7.38 21.88
N LYS A 69 11.42 -7.53 21.84
CA LYS A 69 10.71 -8.80 21.81
C LYS A 69 9.54 -8.77 20.84
N GLY A 70 9.47 -9.75 19.95
CA GLY A 70 8.40 -9.85 18.95
C GLY A 70 8.82 -10.61 17.70
N ARG A 71 7.96 -10.58 16.68
CA ARG A 71 8.21 -11.21 15.38
C ARG A 71 8.10 -10.18 14.27
N ILE A 72 9.07 -10.20 13.36
CA ILE A 72 9.04 -9.46 12.10
C ILE A 72 8.60 -10.42 11.00
N LEU A 73 7.63 -10.00 10.20
CA LEU A 73 7.16 -10.69 9.01
C LEU A 73 7.42 -9.81 7.79
N ALA A 74 8.05 -10.35 6.76
CA ALA A 74 7.92 -9.79 5.41
C ALA A 74 6.74 -10.45 4.73
N THR A 75 5.80 -9.65 4.24
CA THR A 75 4.65 -10.12 3.48
C THR A 75 4.56 -9.43 2.13
N ASP A 76 3.90 -10.07 1.17
CA ASP A 76 3.40 -9.35 0.00
C ASP A 76 2.20 -8.46 0.39
N GLU A 77 1.66 -7.71 -0.57
CA GLU A 77 0.48 -6.86 -0.35
C GLU A 77 -0.80 -7.65 -0.02
N LYS A 78 -0.84 -8.94 -0.36
CA LYS A 78 -1.96 -9.85 -0.07
C LYS A 78 -1.86 -10.45 1.34
N GLY A 79 -0.75 -10.23 2.04
CA GLY A 79 -0.48 -10.78 3.37
C GLY A 79 0.15 -12.16 3.35
N ASN A 80 0.60 -12.67 2.21
CA ASN A 80 1.34 -13.93 2.14
C ASN A 80 2.74 -13.71 2.74
N ILE A 81 3.13 -14.56 3.68
CA ILE A 81 4.45 -14.48 4.33
C ILE A 81 5.53 -14.92 3.35
N ILE A 82 6.49 -14.03 3.12
CA ILE A 82 7.68 -14.25 2.29
C ILE A 82 8.83 -14.74 3.18
N SER A 83 9.01 -14.12 4.34
CA SER A 83 10.10 -14.41 5.28
C SER A 83 9.73 -13.94 6.68
N SER A 84 10.42 -14.43 7.71
CA SER A 84 10.21 -13.99 9.09
C SER A 84 11.49 -14.00 9.92
N ALA A 85 11.52 -13.16 10.97
CA ALA A 85 12.59 -13.11 11.96
C ALA A 85 12.01 -12.82 13.35
N THR A 86 12.76 -13.14 14.39
CA THR A 86 12.36 -12.90 15.80
C THR A 86 13.26 -11.84 16.42
N LEU A 87 12.68 -10.93 17.19
CA LEU A 87 13.42 -10.05 18.09
C LEU A 87 13.51 -10.73 19.46
N GLU A 88 14.73 -10.94 19.94
CA GLU A 88 14.97 -11.51 21.26
C GLU A 88 16.12 -10.77 21.94
N ASN A 89 15.78 -9.91 22.91
CA ASN A 89 16.73 -9.07 23.65
C ASN A 89 17.55 -8.12 22.76
N THR A 90 17.08 -7.84 21.55
CA THR A 90 17.69 -6.90 20.60
C THR A 90 16.59 -6.20 19.82
N ASN A 91 16.79 -4.93 19.49
CA ASN A 91 15.90 -4.19 18.61
C ASN A 91 16.35 -4.19 17.15
N ARG A 92 17.45 -4.90 16.85
CA ARG A 92 17.98 -5.05 15.48
C ARG A 92 17.42 -6.30 14.85
N TYR A 93 17.01 -6.19 13.60
CA TYR A 93 16.56 -7.33 12.81
C TYR A 93 17.44 -7.52 11.57
N SER A 94 17.40 -8.76 11.06
CA SER A 94 17.98 -9.15 9.78
C SER A 94 17.04 -10.18 9.16
N LEU A 95 16.68 -9.98 7.90
CA LEU A 95 15.68 -10.77 7.19
C LEU A 95 16.16 -11.04 5.77
N VAL A 96 16.17 -12.31 5.38
CA VAL A 96 16.52 -12.70 4.02
C VAL A 96 15.27 -12.67 3.15
N ILE A 97 15.33 -11.94 2.04
CA ILE A 97 14.28 -11.86 1.02
C ILE A 97 14.77 -12.61 -0.22
N PRO A 98 14.03 -13.63 -0.69
CA PRO A 98 14.44 -14.44 -1.82
C PRO A 98 14.41 -13.65 -3.14
N ALA A 99 15.24 -14.07 -4.08
CA ALA A 99 15.18 -13.59 -5.46
C ALA A 99 13.79 -13.84 -6.07
N GLY A 100 13.36 -12.96 -6.98
CA GLY A 100 12.06 -13.02 -7.63
C GLY A 100 10.91 -12.45 -6.80
N THR A 101 11.16 -11.99 -5.57
CA THR A 101 10.15 -11.29 -4.77
C THR A 101 9.75 -9.98 -5.43
N LEU A 102 8.46 -9.84 -5.74
CA LEU A 102 7.87 -8.63 -6.30
C LEU A 102 7.71 -7.56 -5.21
N LEU A 103 7.89 -6.31 -5.59
CA LEU A 103 7.65 -5.13 -4.77
C LEU A 103 6.29 -4.52 -5.12
N PRO A 104 5.62 -3.88 -4.16
CA PRO A 104 6.08 -3.62 -2.79
C PRO A 104 5.90 -4.81 -1.83
N ILE A 105 6.76 -4.89 -0.82
CA ILE A 105 6.59 -5.80 0.33
C ILE A 105 6.38 -5.00 1.62
N LEU A 106 5.75 -5.63 2.61
CA LEU A 106 5.50 -5.04 3.91
C LEU A 106 6.34 -5.75 4.98
N LEU A 107 7.06 -4.97 5.77
CA LEU A 107 7.69 -5.43 7.00
C LEU A 107 6.77 -5.11 8.17
N GLN A 108 6.22 -6.14 8.81
CA GLN A 108 5.27 -6.03 9.91
C GLN A 108 5.87 -6.56 11.20
N VAL A 109 5.84 -5.77 12.27
CA VAL A 109 6.30 -6.20 13.59
C VAL A 109 5.12 -6.42 14.51
N HIS A 110 5.00 -7.66 14.97
CA HIS A 110 4.05 -8.06 16.01
C HIS A 110 4.81 -8.18 17.32
N THR A 111 4.42 -7.38 18.30
CA THR A 111 5.04 -7.38 19.63
C THR A 111 4.24 -8.25 20.59
N GLU A 112 4.89 -8.77 21.63
CA GLU A 112 4.19 -9.51 22.69
C GLU A 112 3.25 -8.61 23.51
N ALA A 113 3.50 -7.29 23.53
CA ALA A 113 2.70 -6.31 24.24
C ALA A 113 1.36 -5.99 23.54
N GLU A 114 1.24 -6.28 22.24
CA GLU A 114 0.00 -6.20 21.47
C GLU A 114 -0.27 -7.52 20.75
N PRO A 115 -0.72 -8.55 21.48
CA PRO A 115 -1.02 -9.84 20.88
C PRO A 115 -2.29 -9.73 20.03
N GLN A 116 -2.09 -9.78 18.70
CA GLN A 116 -3.08 -10.10 17.65
C GLN A 116 -4.28 -9.14 17.46
N THR A 117 -4.58 -8.24 18.39
CA THR A 117 -5.64 -7.21 18.25
C THR A 117 -5.11 -5.79 18.03
N GLY A 118 -3.82 -5.55 18.29
CA GLY A 118 -3.16 -4.28 17.99
C GLY A 118 -2.64 -4.24 16.55
N LYS A 119 -2.57 -3.03 15.98
CA LYS A 119 -2.10 -2.84 14.61
C LYS A 119 -0.57 -2.97 14.58
N PRO A 120 0.00 -3.88 13.78
CA PRO A 120 1.45 -4.07 13.77
C PRO A 120 2.15 -2.80 13.28
N LEU A 121 3.33 -2.51 13.83
CA LEU A 121 4.22 -1.53 13.23
C LEU A 121 4.55 -2.01 11.81
N THR A 122 4.36 -1.14 10.83
CA THR A 122 4.41 -1.53 9.42
C THR A 122 5.35 -0.61 8.66
N LEU A 123 6.21 -1.17 7.83
CA LEU A 123 7.03 -0.41 6.88
C LEU A 123 6.83 -1.01 5.49
N ALA A 124 6.58 -0.17 4.50
CA ALA A 124 6.47 -0.60 3.11
C ALA A 124 7.80 -0.38 2.38
N VAL A 125 8.25 -1.40 1.65
CA VAL A 125 9.44 -1.37 0.81
C VAL A 125 9.01 -1.42 -0.64
N ALA A 126 9.27 -0.35 -1.40
CA ALA A 126 8.90 -0.24 -2.81
C ALA A 126 10.12 -0.05 -3.75
N GLU A 127 11.34 -0.14 -3.21
CA GLU A 127 12.57 -0.03 -3.99
C GLU A 127 13.55 -1.14 -3.64
N ALA A 128 14.12 -1.80 -4.65
CA ALA A 128 15.04 -2.93 -4.46
C ALA A 128 16.49 -2.52 -4.11
N THR A 129 16.81 -1.23 -4.17
CA THR A 129 18.18 -0.69 -4.04
C THR A 129 18.64 -0.51 -2.59
N MET A 130 17.69 -0.32 -1.68
CA MET A 130 17.95 -0.11 -0.25
C MET A 130 17.79 -1.42 0.53
N THR A 131 18.64 -1.63 1.52
CA THR A 131 18.64 -2.83 2.38
C THR A 131 18.57 -2.52 3.86
N ASN A 132 18.54 -1.24 4.24
CA ASN A 132 18.46 -0.80 5.62
C ASN A 132 17.19 0.01 5.87
N TYR A 133 16.33 -0.45 6.78
CA TYR A 133 15.04 0.16 7.06
C TYR A 133 14.77 0.16 8.57
N ASN A 134 14.43 1.31 9.12
CA ASN A 134 14.02 1.40 10.52
C ASN A 134 12.49 1.36 10.62
N ILE A 135 11.98 0.41 11.40
CA ILE A 135 10.54 0.24 11.62
C ILE A 135 10.15 1.03 12.87
N ASN A 136 9.28 2.03 12.71
CA ASN A 136 8.85 2.90 13.80
C ASN A 136 7.46 3.51 13.53
N PRO A 137 6.88 4.27 14.48
CA PRO A 137 5.56 4.87 14.30
C PRO A 137 5.47 5.80 13.08
N LEU A 138 6.55 6.51 12.74
CA LEU A 138 6.58 7.39 11.56
C LEU A 138 6.52 6.58 10.27
N THR A 139 7.33 5.52 10.12
CA THR A 139 7.29 4.68 8.91
C THR A 139 5.98 3.92 8.79
N THR A 140 5.34 3.60 9.92
CA THR A 140 3.97 3.07 9.99
C THR A 140 2.95 4.07 9.47
N ALA A 141 2.97 5.32 9.95
CA ALA A 141 2.08 6.38 9.46
C ALA A 141 2.25 6.64 7.95
N ILE A 142 3.49 6.61 7.45
CA ILE A 142 3.78 6.76 6.01
C ILE A 142 3.17 5.61 5.21
N ALA A 143 3.38 4.36 5.64
CA ALA A 143 2.81 3.19 4.97
C ALA A 143 1.28 3.24 4.95
N GLU A 144 0.65 3.61 6.06
CA GLU A 144 -0.80 3.75 6.16
C GLU A 144 -1.35 4.86 5.26
N LYS A 145 -0.68 6.01 5.25
CA LYS A 145 -1.05 7.13 4.39
C LYS A 145 -0.92 6.75 2.91
N ALA A 146 0.18 6.10 2.52
CA ALA A 146 0.37 5.61 1.16
C ALA A 146 -0.73 4.62 0.76
N LYS A 147 -1.08 3.67 1.65
CA LYS A 147 -2.21 2.76 1.43
C LYS A 147 -3.52 3.51 1.17
N SER A 148 -3.81 4.56 1.96
CA SER A 148 -5.01 5.39 1.76
C SER A 148 -5.02 6.16 0.43
N MET A 149 -3.85 6.35 -0.18
CA MET A 149 -3.67 7.01 -1.48
C MET A 149 -3.73 6.03 -2.66
N GLY A 150 -4.13 4.77 -2.42
CA GLY A 150 -4.33 3.78 -3.48
C GLY A 150 -3.24 2.72 -3.60
N GLY A 151 -2.37 2.56 -2.60
CA GLY A 151 -1.41 1.46 -2.53
C GLY A 151 0.01 1.89 -2.15
N TYR A 152 0.90 0.91 -1.97
CA TYR A 152 2.28 1.13 -1.50
C TYR A 152 3.26 1.46 -2.64
N THR A 153 2.80 2.17 -3.67
CA THR A 153 3.65 2.59 -4.79
C THR A 153 4.71 3.57 -4.31
N ARG A 154 5.83 3.65 -5.05
CA ARG A 154 6.90 4.60 -4.76
C ARG A 154 6.36 6.03 -4.69
N LYS A 155 5.54 6.42 -5.67
CA LYS A 155 4.89 7.73 -5.71
C LYS A 155 4.08 8.01 -4.44
N ASN A 156 3.26 7.06 -4.02
CA ASN A 156 2.40 7.23 -2.84
C ASN A 156 3.21 7.27 -1.55
N LEU A 157 4.27 6.45 -1.42
CA LEU A 157 5.15 6.47 -0.25
C LEU A 157 5.93 7.78 -0.14
N MET A 158 6.44 8.31 -1.25
CA MET A 158 7.11 9.61 -1.25
C MET A 158 6.16 10.75 -0.88
N ALA A 159 4.96 10.76 -1.47
CA ALA A 159 3.95 11.78 -1.15
C ALA A 159 3.49 11.66 0.31
N ALA A 160 3.26 10.45 0.81
CA ALA A 160 2.92 10.17 2.20
C ALA A 160 4.02 10.63 3.16
N ALA A 161 5.30 10.43 2.83
CA ALA A 161 6.42 10.91 3.62
C ALA A 161 6.43 12.44 3.75
N VAL A 162 6.25 13.16 2.64
CA VAL A 162 6.16 14.63 2.64
C VAL A 162 5.00 15.09 3.52
N LEU A 163 3.82 14.48 3.35
CA LEU A 163 2.62 14.84 4.12
C LEU A 163 2.77 14.51 5.62
N SER A 164 3.48 13.43 5.97
CA SER A 164 3.71 13.03 7.37
C SER A 164 4.71 13.92 8.11
N THR A 165 5.53 14.68 7.37
CA THR A 165 6.43 15.71 7.95
C THR A 165 5.79 17.09 8.00
N SER A 166 4.68 17.30 7.29
CA SER A 166 3.94 18.56 7.32
C SER A 166 2.99 18.57 8.52
N VAL A 167 2.94 19.70 9.22
CA VAL A 167 2.00 19.96 10.32
C VAL A 167 0.57 19.60 9.85
N PRO A 168 -0.23 18.84 10.64
CA PRO A 168 -1.60 18.49 10.30
C PRO A 168 -2.40 19.73 9.90
N ASP A 169 -3.28 19.63 8.89
CA ASP A 169 -4.09 20.77 8.46
C ASP A 169 -5.03 21.28 9.58
N GLU A 170 -5.32 20.42 10.56
CA GLU A 170 -6.00 20.73 11.83
C GLU A 170 -5.25 21.78 12.65
N ASP A 171 -3.92 21.76 12.63
CA ASP A 171 -3.05 22.73 13.28
C ASP A 171 -2.79 23.97 12.38
N LYS A 172 -3.11 23.89 11.08
CA LYS A 172 -3.01 25.04 10.16
C LYS A 172 -4.23 25.95 10.19
N THR A 173 -5.37 25.48 10.70
CA THR A 173 -6.65 26.19 10.59
C THR A 173 -7.45 26.23 11.89
N SER A 174 -6.86 26.73 12.98
CA SER A 174 -7.66 27.37 14.03
C SER A 174 -6.84 28.31 14.90
N SER A 175 -7.03 29.62 14.68
CA SER A 175 -6.97 30.64 15.74
C SER A 175 -5.61 31.04 16.35
N GLY A 176 -4.45 30.55 15.87
CA GLY A 176 -3.14 30.87 16.48
C GLY A 176 -2.19 31.78 15.69
N PHE A 177 -2.39 31.97 14.38
CA PHE A 177 -1.46 32.72 13.51
C PHE A 177 -1.95 34.16 13.22
N ARG A 178 -2.52 34.81 14.25
CA ARG A 178 -2.78 36.26 14.27
C ARG A 178 -2.26 36.91 15.57
N GLY A 179 -1.18 36.35 16.11
CA GLY A 179 -0.32 37.10 17.01
C GLY A 179 0.42 38.14 16.18
N ASP A 180 -0.06 39.38 16.23
CA ASP A 180 0.72 40.54 15.84
C ASP A 180 2.15 40.41 16.41
N PRO A 181 3.19 40.26 15.56
CA PRO A 181 4.56 40.06 16.02
C PRO A 181 5.14 41.28 16.75
N THR A 182 4.40 42.39 16.85
CA THR A 182 4.83 43.59 17.59
C THR A 182 4.44 43.61 19.08
N LYS A 183 3.69 42.62 19.59
CA LYS A 183 3.29 42.59 21.02
C LYS A 183 4.16 41.73 21.96
N ASN A 184 5.09 40.93 21.44
CA ASN A 184 5.99 40.12 22.28
C ASN A 184 7.38 40.73 22.49
N TYR A 185 7.66 41.91 21.92
CA TYR A 185 8.82 42.73 22.25
C TYR A 185 8.38 44.11 22.77
N GLY A 186 7.50 44.11 23.78
CA GLY A 186 7.13 45.31 24.52
C GLY A 186 7.91 45.39 25.83
N GLY A 187 8.91 46.28 25.87
CA GLY A 187 9.42 46.87 27.12
C GLY A 187 10.85 46.49 27.51
N TRP A 188 11.84 47.18 26.96
CA TRP A 188 13.01 47.57 27.76
C TRP A 188 12.57 48.76 28.60
N HIS A 189 12.27 48.56 29.88
CA HIS A 189 12.33 49.53 30.96
C HIS A 189 12.49 48.79 32.28
#